data_AF-A0A8S2YKN9-F1
#
_entry.id   AF-A0A8S2YKN9-F1
#
_cell.length_a   1.000
_cell.length_b   1.000
_cell.length_c   1.000
_cell.angle_alpha   90.00
_cell.angle_beta   90.00
_cell.angle_gamma   90.00
#
_symmetry.space_group_name_H-M   'P 1'
#
loop_
_entity.id
_entity.type
_entity.pdbx_description
1 polymer ?
#
loop_
_entity_poly.entity_id
_entity_poly.type
_entity_poly.pdbx_seq_one_letter_code
_entity_poly.pdbx_strand_id
1 'polypeptide(L)'
;QKLGLTTAYRDSESTRIVCRKLMALPLLQLNDIELAFEDLKDDSPVTLRDLFNYFENFWMTDIPLHLWNVSDLQIRTNNNCE
;
A
#
# COMPACT_ATOMS: atom_id res chain seq x y z
N GLN A 1 -18.17 -8.12 -15.07
CA GLN A 1 -17.98 -6.69 -15.42
C GLN A 1 -16.82 -6.14 -14.59
N LYS A 2 -15.64 -5.95 -15.18
CA LYS A 2 -14.41 -5.55 -14.49
C LYS A 2 -13.80 -4.33 -15.20
N LEU A 3 -14.61 -3.28 -15.34
CA LEU A 3 -14.23 -2.03 -16.04
C LEU A 3 -14.34 -0.77 -15.16
N GLY A 4 -14.83 -0.88 -13.92
CA GLY A 4 -15.02 0.28 -13.03
C GLY A 4 -13.75 0.79 -12.36
N LEU A 5 -12.84 -0.12 -11.96
CA LEU A 5 -11.61 0.22 -11.24
C LEU A 5 -10.63 1.03 -12.11
N THR A 6 -10.52 0.69 -13.40
CA THR A 6 -9.64 1.40 -14.34
C THR A 6 -10.11 2.83 -14.59
N THR A 7 -11.43 3.06 -14.64
CA THR A 7 -12.01 4.40 -14.83
C THR A 7 -11.88 5.24 -13.56
N ALA A 8 -12.14 4.66 -12.38
CA ALA A 8 -11.95 5.34 -11.10
C ALA A 8 -10.48 5.73 -10.84
N TYR A 9 -9.52 4.87 -11.21
CA TYR A 9 -8.10 5.19 -11.11
C TYR A 9 -7.65 6.33 -12.04
N ARG A 10 -8.30 6.48 -13.20
CA ARG A 10 -7.96 7.50 -14.21
C ARG A 10 -8.60 8.86 -13.94
N ASP A 11 -9.77 8.88 -13.31
CA ASP A 11 -10.59 10.09 -13.13
C ASP A 11 -10.52 10.65 -11.69
N SER A 12 -10.31 9.79 -10.68
CA SER A 12 -10.26 10.20 -9.27
C SER A 12 -8.83 10.32 -8.76
N GLU A 13 -8.37 11.57 -8.60
CA GLU A 13 -7.09 11.88 -7.96
C GLU A 13 -6.97 11.24 -6.57
N SER A 14 -8.05 11.24 -5.79
CA SER A 14 -8.10 10.65 -4.45
C SER A 14 -7.84 9.14 -4.47
N THR A 15 -8.42 8.41 -5.43
CA THR A 15 -8.16 6.97 -5.59
C THR A 15 -6.69 6.71 -5.92
N ARG A 16 -6.09 7.52 -6.80
CA ARG A 16 -4.68 7.39 -7.16
C ARG A 16 -3.77 7.67 -5.96
N ILE A 17 -4.09 8.68 -5.15
CA ILE A 17 -3.34 9.01 -3.93
C ILE A 17 -3.42 7.86 -2.93
N VAL A 18 -4.61 7.32 -2.67
CA VAL A 18 -4.79 6.18 -1.75
C VAL A 18 -3.99 4.96 -2.22
N CYS A 19 -4.09 4.58 -3.50
CA CYS A 19 -3.29 3.46 -4.02
C CYS A 19 -1.78 3.71 -3.91
N ARG A 20 -1.30 4.94 -4.14
CA ARG A 20 0.11 5.29 -3.96
C ARG A 20 0.55 5.18 -2.50
N LYS A 21 -0.26 5.67 -1.55
CA LYS A 21 0.02 5.56 -0.13
C LYS A 21 0.02 4.09 0.32
N LEU A 22 -0.91 3.27 -0.17
CA LEU A 22 -0.94 1.82 0.08
C LEU A 22 0.35 1.12 -0.41
N MET A 23 0.83 1.47 -1.62
CA MET A 23 2.10 0.96 -2.15
C MET A 23 3.33 1.48 -1.40
N ALA A 24 3.20 2.54 -0.60
CA ALA A 24 4.28 3.12 0.20
C ALA A 24 4.35 2.55 1.62
N LEU A 25 3.34 1.79 2.08
CA LEU A 25 3.37 1.08 3.37
C LEU A 25 4.66 0.27 3.62
N PRO A 26 5.24 -0.43 2.63
CA PRO A 26 6.49 -1.19 2.83
C PRO A 26 7.69 -0.32 3.24
N LEU A 27 7.62 0.99 2.99
CA LEU A 27 8.69 1.95 3.29
C LEU A 27 8.61 2.50 4.72
N LEU A 28 7.50 2.28 5.42
CA LEU A 28 7.30 2.72 6.80
C LEU A 28 7.98 1.75 7.78
N GLN A 29 8.30 2.26 8.98
CA GLN A 29 8.76 1.40 10.07
C GLN A 29 7.68 0.36 10.39
N LEU A 30 8.09 -0.88 10.73
CA LEU A 30 7.16 -1.99 11.01
C LEU A 30 6.04 -1.63 12.01
N ASN A 31 6.37 -0.83 13.03
CA ASN A 31 5.41 -0.41 14.05
C ASN A 31 4.37 0.60 13.53
N ASP A 32 4.66 1.31 12.45
CA ASP A 32 3.80 2.35 11.89
C ASP A 32 2.89 1.83 10.77
N ILE A 33 3.16 0.63 10.22
CA ILE A 33 2.42 0.08 9.07
C ILE A 33 0.95 -0.15 9.41
N GLU A 34 0.66 -0.77 10.56
CA GLU A 34 -0.72 -1.09 10.95
C GLU A 34 -1.55 0.19 11.17
N LEU A 35 -0.98 1.15 11.89
CA LEU A 35 -1.61 2.45 12.12
C LEU A 35 -1.87 3.21 10.82
N ALA A 36 -0.87 3.26 9.92
CA ALA A 36 -1.00 3.92 8.63
C ALA A 36 -2.01 3.21 7.71
N PHE A 37 -2.10 1.89 7.78
CA PHE A 37 -3.07 1.12 7.01
C PHE A 37 -4.51 1.40 7.46
N GLU A 38 -4.77 1.42 8.78
CA GLU A 38 -6.10 1.70 9.32
C GLU A 38 -6.54 3.15 9.03
N ASP A 39 -5.64 4.13 9.16
CA ASP A 39 -5.90 5.54 8.80
C ASP A 39 -6.26 5.66 7.30
N LEU A 40 -5.49 4.98 6.43
CA LEU A 40 -5.76 4.93 5.00
C LEU A 40 -7.09 4.28 4.67
N LYS A 41 -7.48 3.25 5.42
CA LYS A 41 -8.73 2.51 5.23
C LYS A 41 -9.94 3.38 5.58
N ASP A 42 -9.87 4.12 6.70
CA ASP A 42 -10.92 5.03 7.16
C ASP A 42 -11.11 6.23 6.21
N ASP A 43 -10.01 6.83 5.74
CA ASP A 43 -10.04 7.96 4.79
C ASP A 43 -10.39 7.53 3.35
N SER A 44 -10.46 6.21 3.07
CA SER A 44 -10.69 5.71 1.72
C SER A 44 -12.15 5.73 1.28
N PRO A 45 -12.43 6.03 -0.01
CA PRO A 45 -13.77 5.92 -0.55
C PRO A 45 -14.23 4.46 -0.56
N VAL A 46 -15.54 4.25 -0.31
CA VAL A 46 -16.18 2.91 -0.25
C VAL A 46 -15.90 2.04 -1.48
N THR A 47 -15.64 2.65 -2.64
CA THR A 47 -15.29 1.94 -3.89
C THR A 47 -13.97 1.17 -3.81
N LEU A 48 -13.11 1.47 -2.84
CA LEU A 48 -11.83 0.78 -2.60
C LEU A 48 -11.92 -0.27 -1.48
N ARG A 49 -13.10 -0.47 -0.88
CA ARG A 49 -13.26 -1.41 0.23
C ARG A 49 -12.77 -2.83 -0.09
N ASP A 50 -13.07 -3.33 -1.28
CA ASP A 50 -12.59 -4.66 -1.70
C ASP A 50 -11.07 -4.74 -1.84
N LEU A 51 -10.41 -3.63 -2.23
CA LEU A 51 -8.95 -3.55 -2.28
C LEU A 51 -8.35 -3.60 -0.88
N PHE A 52 -8.90 -2.84 0.07
CA PHE A 52 -8.45 -2.87 1.45
C PHE A 52 -8.68 -4.23 2.10
N ASN A 53 -9.85 -4.85 1.89
CA ASN A 53 -10.11 -6.21 2.38
C ASN A 53 -9.11 -7.22 1.81
N TYR A 54 -8.78 -7.13 0.51
CA TYR A 54 -7.76 -8.00 -0.09
C TYR A 54 -6.39 -7.76 0.55
N PHE A 55 -6.00 -6.49 0.72
CA PHE A 55 -4.69 -6.15 1.28
C PHE A 55 -4.55 -6.57 2.74
N GLU A 56 -5.58 -6.37 3.55
CA GLU A 56 -5.62 -6.80 4.95
C GLU A 56 -5.47 -8.31 5.09
N ASN A 57 -6.27 -9.08 4.36
CA ASN A 57 -6.21 -10.55 4.45
C ASN A 57 -4.87 -11.08 3.94
N PHE A 58 -4.42 -10.61 2.78
CA PHE A 58 -3.23 -11.18 2.15
C PHE A 58 -1.93 -10.61 2.74
N TRP A 59 -1.79 -9.28 2.79
CA TRP A 59 -0.52 -8.63 3.12
C TRP A 59 -0.34 -8.32 4.61
N MET A 60 -1.43 -8.07 5.34
CA MET A 60 -1.36 -7.79 6.78
C MET A 60 -1.50 -9.06 7.64
N THR A 61 -2.22 -10.08 7.14
CA THR A 61 -2.53 -11.29 7.92
C THR A 61 -1.77 -12.53 7.42
N ASP A 62 -1.94 -12.93 6.16
CA ASP A 62 -1.37 -14.19 5.64
C ASP A 62 0.14 -14.13 5.42
N ILE A 63 0.64 -12.99 4.94
CA ILE A 63 2.08 -12.78 4.69
C ILE A 63 2.71 -11.99 5.86
N PRO A 64 3.77 -12.52 6.50
CA PRO A 64 4.49 -11.80 7.54
C PRO A 64 5.03 -10.43 7.05
N LEU A 65 4.77 -9.37 7.82
CA LEU A 65 5.16 -7.98 7.49
C LEU A 65 6.65 -7.82 7.13
N HIS A 66 7.54 -8.52 7.85
CA HIS A 66 8.98 -8.43 7.65
C HIS A 66 9.46 -8.97 6.28
N LEU A 67 8.65 -9.74 5.56
CA LEU A 67 9.02 -10.29 4.24
C LEU A 67 8.85 -9.28 3.11
N TRP A 68 7.96 -8.31 3.28
CA TRP A 68 7.66 -7.31 2.26
C TRP A 68 8.01 -5.89 2.70
N ASN A 69 8.21 -5.64 4.00
CA ASN A 69 8.75 -4.38 4.50
C ASN A 69 10.21 -4.22 4.05
N VAL A 70 10.53 -3.03 3.55
CA VAL A 70 11.87 -2.68 3.06
C VAL A 70 12.46 -1.49 3.81
N SER A 71 11.81 -1.01 4.89
CA SER A 71 12.25 0.18 5.62
C SER A 71 13.61 -0.02 6.31
N ASP A 72 13.90 -1.24 6.75
CA ASP A 72 15.16 -1.59 7.43
C ASP A 72 16.21 -2.18 6.46
N LEU A 73 15.84 -2.40 5.19
CA LEU A 73 16.80 -2.82 4.19
C LEU A 73 17.69 -1.63 3.85
N GLN A 74 18.96 -1.68 4.31
CA GLN A 74 19.99 -0.78 3.80
C GLN A 74 20.04 -0.93 2.28
N ILE A 75 19.42 0.01 1.56
CA ILE A 75 19.56 0.14 0.12
C ILE A 75 21.01 0.56 -0.14
N ARG A 76 21.91 -0.42 -0.20
CA ARG A 76 23.13 -0.28 -0.99
C ARG A 76 22.67 -0.34 -2.43
N THR A 77 22.19 0.79 -2.94
CA THR A 77 22.25 0.99 -4.39
C THR A 77 23.72 0.80 -4.73
N ASN A 78 24.03 -0.18 -5.55
CA ASN A 78 25.36 -0.41 -6.11
C ASN A 78 25.71 0.75 -7.07
N ASN A 79 25.66 1.98 -6.58
CA ASN A 79 26.04 3.20 -7.28
C ASN A 79 27.47 3.60 -6.92
N ASN A 80 28.36 2.63 -6.65
CA ASN A 80 29.80 2.87 -6.56
C ASN A 80 30.52 2.37 -7.82
N CYS A 81 29.88 2.42 -8.99
CA CYS A 81 30.65 2.49 -10.22
C CYS A 81 31.29 3.88 -10.27
N GLU A 82 32.54 3.92 -9.82
CA GLU A 82 33.53 4.95 -10.11
C GLU A 82 33.64 5.25 -11.62
#